data_AF-A0A923N3R2-F1
#
_entry.id   AF-A0A923N3R2-F1
#
_cell.length_a   1.000
_cell.length_b   1.000
_cell.length_c   1.000
_cell.angle_alpha   90.00
_cell.angle_beta   90.00
_cell.angle_gamma   90.00
#
_symmetry.space_group_name_H-M   'P 1'
#
loop_
_entity.id
_entity.type
_entity.pdbx_description
1 polymer ?
#
loop_
_entity_poly.entity_id
_entity_poly.type
_entity_poly.pdbx_seq_one_letter_code
_entity_poly.pdbx_strand_id
1 'polypeptide(L)'
;MFYIFWNPLYAIAKTQGENITRVYRGSAMFLTIQWLLYPIVWLIGDTGMKVVSPFTTTVLFLIIPIVSKAGFGFFNLLKLRDLPAEDKPTPKPPHPYEPIHKFGPV
;
A
#
# COMPACT_ATOMS: atom_id res chain seq x y z
N MET A 1 6.89 -10.75 -9.94
CA MET A 1 6.31 -9.73 -9.04
C MET A 1 5.66 -8.58 -9.82
N PHE A 2 6.39 -7.81 -10.62
CA PHE A 2 5.85 -6.63 -11.33
C PHE A 2 4.66 -6.92 -12.24
N TYR A 3 4.64 -8.08 -12.92
CA TYR A 3 3.50 -8.50 -13.73
C TYR A 3 2.17 -8.47 -12.94
N ILE A 4 2.18 -8.92 -11.69
CA ILE A 4 0.97 -8.97 -10.85
C ILE A 4 0.48 -7.56 -10.53
N PHE A 5 1.39 -6.63 -10.22
CA PHE A 5 1.07 -5.24 -9.91
C PHE A 5 0.46 -4.52 -11.11
N TRP A 6 1.07 -4.69 -12.28
CA TRP A 6 0.75 -3.89 -13.44
C TRP A 6 -0.32 -4.52 -14.35
N ASN A 7 -0.69 -5.78 -14.12
CA ASN A 7 -1.71 -6.46 -14.89
C ASN A 7 -2.96 -6.81 -14.05
N PRO A 8 -3.08 -7.98 -13.38
CA PRO A 8 -4.33 -8.39 -12.75
C PRO A 8 -4.79 -7.41 -11.65
N LEU A 9 -3.89 -6.92 -10.81
CA LEU A 9 -4.27 -5.99 -9.73
C LEU A 9 -4.59 -4.60 -10.24
N TYR A 10 -3.85 -4.11 -11.25
CA TYR A 10 -4.17 -2.83 -11.88
C TYR A 10 -5.51 -2.87 -12.62
N ALA A 11 -5.85 -4.01 -13.24
CA ALA A 11 -7.15 -4.23 -13.85
C ALA A 11 -8.29 -4.18 -12.81
N ILE A 12 -8.10 -4.81 -11.64
CA ILE A 12 -9.07 -4.73 -10.53
C ILE A 12 -9.19 -3.30 -10.00
N ALA A 13 -8.11 -2.54 -9.90
CA ALA A 13 -8.19 -1.14 -9.45
C ALA A 13 -9.01 -0.27 -10.42
N LYS A 14 -8.88 -0.52 -11.74
CA LYS A 14 -9.63 0.18 -12.78
C LYS A 14 -11.15 -0.01 -12.68
N THR A 15 -11.63 -1.13 -12.15
CA THR A 15 -13.07 -1.36 -11.97
C THR A 15 -13.65 -0.61 -10.77
N GLN A 16 -12.81 -0.10 -9.86
CA GLN A 16 -13.22 0.61 -8.64
C GLN A 16 -13.27 2.14 -8.80
N GLY A 17 -13.04 2.65 -10.02
CA GLY A 17 -13.08 4.07 -10.34
C GLY A 17 -11.72 4.75 -10.40
N GLU A 18 -11.71 5.98 -10.93
CA GLU A 18 -10.48 6.71 -11.27
C GLU A 18 -9.63 7.06 -10.04
N ASN A 19 -10.27 7.48 -8.94
CA ASN A 19 -9.58 7.86 -7.70
C ASN A 19 -8.81 6.67 -7.10
N ILE A 20 -9.45 5.51 -6.99
CA ILE A 20 -8.82 4.28 -6.50
C ILE A 20 -7.70 3.83 -7.44
N THR A 21 -7.94 3.87 -8.75
CA THR A 21 -6.92 3.55 -9.77
C THR A 21 -5.68 4.42 -9.64
N ARG A 22 -5.85 5.71 -9.37
CA ARG A 22 -4.77 6.68 -9.20
C ARG A 22 -3.95 6.41 -7.95
N VAL A 23 -4.60 6.13 -6.82
CA VAL A 23 -3.94 5.75 -5.57
C VAL A 23 -3.17 4.44 -5.76
N TYR A 24 -3.82 3.41 -6.32
CA TYR A 24 -3.21 2.13 -6.63
C TYR A 24 -1.97 2.27 -7.51
N ARG A 25 -2.07 3.01 -8.62
CA ARG A 25 -0.94 3.24 -9.54
C ARG A 25 0.24 3.86 -8.80
N GLY A 26 -0.03 4.81 -7.90
CA GLY A 26 0.98 5.41 -7.05
C GLY A 26 1.73 4.39 -6.20
N SER A 27 1.00 3.51 -5.52
CA SER A 27 1.58 2.46 -4.67
C SER A 27 2.34 1.42 -5.50
N ALA A 28 1.81 1.02 -6.67
CA ALA A 28 2.49 0.11 -7.60
C ALA A 28 3.80 0.70 -8.13
N MET A 29 3.84 2.00 -8.46
CA MET A 29 5.08 2.71 -8.85
C MET A 29 6.10 2.73 -7.72
N PHE A 30 5.68 3.12 -6.52
CA PHE A 30 6.56 3.18 -5.35
C PHE A 30 7.22 1.82 -5.08
N LEU A 31 6.42 0.76 -5.04
CA LEU A 31 6.92 -0.60 -4.82
C LEU A 31 7.81 -1.06 -5.97
N THR A 32 7.47 -0.73 -7.23
CA THR A 32 8.30 -1.10 -8.39
C THR A 32 9.69 -0.49 -8.27
N ILE A 33 9.78 0.81 -7.95
CA ILE A 33 11.05 1.51 -7.76
C ILE A 33 11.83 0.89 -6.61
N GLN A 34 11.20 0.67 -5.45
CA GLN A 34 11.90 0.09 -4.30
C GLN A 34 12.43 -1.32 -4.56
N TRP A 35 11.63 -2.15 -5.23
CA TRP A 35 12.05 -3.50 -5.60
C TRP A 35 13.21 -3.50 -6.60
N LEU A 36 13.37 -2.47 -7.43
CA LEU A 36 14.53 -2.33 -8.32
C LEU A 36 15.75 -1.75 -7.60
N LEU A 37 15.57 -0.88 -6.61
CA LEU A 37 16.68 -0.31 -5.84
C LEU A 37 17.47 -1.39 -5.09
N TYR A 38 16.81 -2.40 -4.53
CA TYR A 38 17.51 -3.48 -3.82
C TYR A 38 18.53 -4.25 -4.69
N PRO A 39 18.15 -4.86 -5.84
CA PRO A 39 19.11 -5.54 -6.70
C PRO A 39 20.14 -4.60 -7.32
N ILE A 40 19.80 -3.32 -7.54
CA ILE A 40 20.77 -2.32 -8.01
C ILE A 40 21.86 -2.10 -6.94
N VAL A 41 21.47 -1.84 -5.68
CA VAL A 41 22.43 -1.65 -4.59
C VAL A 41 23.25 -2.91 -4.34
N TRP A 42 22.63 -4.08 -4.42
CA TRP A 42 23.34 -5.35 -4.33
C TRP A 42 24.37 -5.52 -5.45
N LEU A 43 24.01 -5.18 -6.69
CA LEU A 43 24.87 -5.32 -7.86
C LEU A 43 26.06 -4.35 -7.82
N ILE A 44 25.86 -3.08 -7.45
CA ILE A 44 26.93 -2.08 -7.41
C ILE A 44 27.76 -2.12 -6.12
N GLY A 45 27.18 -2.70 -5.05
CA GLY A 45 27.77 -2.76 -3.72
C GLY A 45 28.96 -3.70 -3.62
N ASP A 46 29.51 -3.76 -2.41
CA ASP A 46 30.67 -4.59 -2.08
C ASP A 46 30.45 -6.10 -2.35
N THR A 47 29.20 -6.56 -2.33
CA THR A 47 28.81 -7.95 -2.62
C THR A 47 28.79 -8.29 -4.12
N GLY A 48 28.72 -7.29 -5.00
CA GLY A 48 28.62 -7.46 -6.45
C GLY A 48 29.87 -6.96 -7.16
N MET A 49 29.73 -5.86 -7.89
CA MET A 49 30.75 -5.26 -8.74
C MET A 49 31.75 -4.38 -7.96
N LYS A 50 31.53 -4.12 -6.67
CA LYS A 50 32.42 -3.32 -5.80
C LYS A 50 32.68 -1.90 -6.31
N VAL A 51 31.65 -1.29 -6.90
CA VAL A 51 31.71 0.08 -7.44
C VAL A 51 31.66 1.10 -6.30
N VAL A 52 31.02 0.76 -5.18
CA VAL A 52 30.92 1.61 -3.98
C VAL A 52 31.54 0.93 -2.76
N SER A 53 31.93 1.73 -1.76
CA SER A 53 32.59 1.22 -0.55
C SER A 53 31.69 0.28 0.28
N PRO A 54 32.26 -0.61 1.12
CA PRO A 54 31.49 -1.44 2.04
C PRO A 54 30.61 -0.60 2.97
N PHE A 55 31.15 0.49 3.52
CA PHE A 55 30.40 1.41 4.39
C PHE A 55 29.17 1.99 3.68
N THR A 56 29.35 2.49 2.45
CA THR A 56 28.25 3.01 1.63
C THR A 56 27.21 1.92 1.34
N THR A 57 27.65 0.70 1.01
CA THR A 57 26.76 -0.44 0.75
C THR A 57 25.88 -0.73 1.97
N THR A 58 26.47 -0.79 3.17
CA THR A 58 25.74 -1.00 4.43
C THR A 58 24.73 0.11 4.70
N VAL A 59 25.11 1.38 4.54
CA VAL A 59 24.22 2.53 4.74
C VAL A 59 23.03 2.46 3.78
N LEU A 60 23.25 2.13 2.50
CA LEU A 60 22.17 1.98 1.52
C LEU A 60 21.21 0.86 1.91
N PHE A 61 21.73 -0.30 2.36
CA PHE A 61 20.89 -1.40 2.85
C PHE A 61 20.17 -1.09 4.16
N LEU A 62 20.62 -0.11 4.94
CA LEU A 62 19.91 0.36 6.12
C LEU A 62 18.78 1.34 5.76
N ILE A 63 19.01 2.20 4.77
CA ILE A 63 18.03 3.23 4.34
C ILE A 63 16.89 2.61 3.53
N ILE A 64 17.18 1.70 2.59
CA ILE A 64 16.17 1.10 1.70
C ILE A 64 14.98 0.50 2.47
N PRO A 65 15.16 -0.31 3.53
CA PRO A 65 14.06 -0.86 4.31
C PRO A 65 13.25 0.19 5.06
N ILE A 66 13.89 1.26 5.56
CA ILE A 66 13.20 2.35 6.25
C ILE A 66 12.25 3.06 5.27
N VAL A 67 12.75 3.40 4.08
CA VAL A 67 11.93 4.02 3.03
C VAL A 67 10.83 3.06 2.56
N SER A 68 11.16 1.77 2.38
CA SER A 68 10.22 0.76 1.91
C SER A 68 9.10 0.45 2.91
N LYS A 69 9.33 0.63 4.21
CA LYS A 69 8.33 0.37 5.25
C LYS A 69 7.68 1.66 5.75
N ALA A 70 8.42 2.49 6.47
CA ALA A 70 7.90 3.71 7.06
C ALA A 70 7.52 4.72 5.98
N GLY A 71 8.38 4.90 4.97
CA GLY A 71 8.10 5.79 3.84
C GLY A 71 6.87 5.35 3.03
N PHE A 72 6.78 4.06 2.71
CA PHE A 72 5.60 3.51 2.03
C PHE A 72 4.32 3.66 2.85
N GLY A 73 4.36 3.35 4.15
CA GLY A 73 3.22 3.49 5.04
C GLY A 73 2.71 4.93 5.07
N PHE A 74 3.60 5.89 5.26
CA PHE A 74 3.26 7.32 5.24
C PHE A 74 2.67 7.75 3.89
N PHE A 75 3.34 7.42 2.79
CA PHE A 75 2.88 7.74 1.43
C PHE A 75 1.49 7.15 1.14
N ASN A 76 1.26 5.89 1.51
CA ASN A 76 0.01 5.20 1.26
C ASN A 76 -1.13 5.79 2.10
N LEU A 77 -0.88 6.09 3.38
CA LEU A 77 -1.88 6.72 4.26
C LEU A 77 -2.27 8.12 3.79
N LEU A 78 -1.31 8.93 3.35
CA LEU A 78 -1.60 10.24 2.77
C LEU A 78 -2.52 10.12 1.56
N LYS A 79 -2.23 9.18 0.65
CA LYS A 79 -3.04 8.98 -0.55
C LYS A 79 -4.44 8.45 -0.27
N LEU A 80 -4.58 7.60 0.74
CA LEU A 80 -5.88 7.08 1.16
C LEU A 80 -6.73 8.16 1.82
N ARG A 81 -6.11 9.07 2.60
CA ARG A 81 -6.80 10.21 3.22
C ARG A 81 -7.42 11.16 2.19
N ASP A 82 -6.77 11.31 1.04
CA ASP A 82 -7.21 12.22 -0.01
C ASP A 82 -8.32 11.60 -0.90
N LEU A 83 -8.72 10.35 -0.64
CA LEU A 83 -9.85 9.72 -1.33
C LEU A 83 -11.18 10.30 -0.83
N PRO A 84 -12.13 10.60 -1.73
CA PRO A 84 -13.49 10.94 -1.32
C PRO A 84 -14.12 9.80 -0.52
N ALA A 85 -14.96 10.15 0.46
CA ALA A 85 -15.77 9.15 1.14
C ALA A 85 -16.59 8.35 0.12
N GLU A 86 -16.64 7.05 0.32
CA GLU A 86 -17.39 6.16 -0.56
C GLU A 86 -18.89 6.45 -0.41
N ASP A 87 -19.54 6.90 -1.49
CA ASP A 87 -20.99 7.10 -1.56
C ASP A 87 -21.73 5.76 -1.72
N LYS A 88 -21.40 4.82 -0.83
CA LYS A 88 -22.22 3.63 -0.65
C LYS A 88 -23.27 3.96 0.41
N PRO A 89 -24.57 3.73 0.14
CA PRO A 89 -25.58 3.84 1.18
C PRO A 89 -25.12 2.99 2.35
N THR A 90 -25.04 3.60 3.54
CA THR A 90 -24.81 2.84 4.76
C THR A 90 -25.84 1.72 4.80
N PRO A 91 -25.44 0.45 5.01
CA PRO A 91 -26.40 -0.63 5.15
C PRO A 91 -27.42 -0.22 6.20
N LYS A 92 -28.69 -0.07 5.80
CA LYS A 92 -29.76 0.18 6.74
C LYS A 92 -29.67 -0.92 7.80
N PRO A 93 -29.65 -0.58 9.10
CA PRO A 93 -29.53 -1.61 10.14
C PRO A 93 -30.59 -2.70 9.88
N PRO A 94 -30.19 -3.99 9.92
CA PRO A 94 -31.13 -5.09 9.74
C PRO A 94 -32.13 -5.04 10.89
N HIS A 95 -33.37 -4.69 10.55
CA HIS A 95 -34.48 -4.39 11.45
C HIS A 95 -34.24 -3.17 12.38
N PRO A 96 -35.27 -2.32 12.59
CA PRO A 96 -35.32 -1.49 13.79
C PRO A 96 -35.14 -2.42 15.01
N TYR A 97 -34.30 -2.04 15.96
CA TYR A 97 -34.23 -2.74 17.24
C TYR A 97 -35.62 -2.73 17.86
N GLU A 98 -36.37 -3.83 17.78
CA GLU A 98 -37.54 -4.01 18.63
C GLU A 98 -37.01 -4.06 20.07
N PRO A 99 -37.40 -3.14 20.96
CA PRO A 99 -36.95 -3.20 22.33
C PRO A 99 -37.46 -4.50 22.95
N ILE A 100 -36.52 -5.37 23.32
CA ILE A 100 -36.73 -6.59 24.12
C ILE A 100 -37.13 -6.21 25.56
N HIS A 101 -38.28 -5.55 25.71
CA HIS A 101 -38.88 -5.28 27.01
C HIS A 101 -40.40 -5.42 26.92
N LYS A 102 -40.84 -6.68 26.88
CA LYS A 102 -42.04 -7.11 27.60
C LYS A 102 -41.66 -8.31 28.48
N PHE A 103 -40.77 -8.09 29.45
CA PHE A 103 -40.75 -8.97 30.61
C PHE A 103 -42.05 -8.68 31.37
N GLY A 104 -43.00 -9.60 31.26
CA GLY A 104 -44.21 -9.57 32.08
C GLY A 104 -43.84 -9.66 33.57
N PRO A 105 -44.70 -9.13 34.46
CA PRO A 105 -44.45 -9.21 35.89
C PRO A 105 -44.36 -10.68 36.32
N VAL A 106 -43.27 -11.01 37.02
CA VAL A 106 -43.07 -12.27 37.74
C VAL A 106 -43.89 -12.25 39.01
#